data_AF-A0A7H8W9X4-F1
#
_entry.id   AF-A0A7H8W9X4-F1
#
_cell.length_a   1.000
_cell.length_b   1.000
_cell.length_c   1.000
_cell.angle_alpha   90.00
_cell.angle_beta   90.00
_cell.angle_gamma   90.00
#
_symmetry.space_group_name_H-M   'P 1'
#
loop_
_entity.id
_entity.type
_entity.pdbx_description
1 polymer ?
#
loop_
_entity_poly.entity_id
_entity_poly.type
_entity_poly.pdbx_seq_one_letter_code
_entity_poly.pdbx_strand_id
1 'polypeptide(L)'
;MSITRIIGGTLKKTATGKIDIHATNGNVDLVAAKHNNWLGEQEGVFYNDYEPSHPEDKKSNSLELTLNIFFDGTANNRNNTEAREKNMTAYQENSNKKDDSYENDYTNVARGYDAISTQETTQKSVYVEGVGTTDLKSDDKLPKGLAQTGIFWHTGIKDKVK
;
A
#
# COMPACT_ATOMS: atom_id res chain seq x y z
N MET A 1 -13.40 -11.69 13.41
CA MET A 1 -12.58 -12.72 14.09
C MET A 1 -13.46 -13.44 15.10
N SER A 2 -13.60 -14.76 14.99
CA SER A 2 -14.22 -15.58 16.03
C SER A 2 -13.12 -16.36 16.74
N ILE A 3 -13.17 -16.40 18.07
CA ILE A 3 -12.29 -17.21 18.90
C ILE A 3 -13.17 -18.21 19.64
N THR A 4 -13.03 -19.49 19.32
CA THR A 4 -13.64 -20.56 20.10
C THR A 4 -12.61 -21.05 21.10
N ARG A 5 -12.85 -20.80 22.39
CA ARG A 5 -11.97 -21.23 23.48
C ARG A 5 -12.72 -22.19 24.40
N ILE A 6 -12.15 -23.36 24.63
CA ILE A 6 -12.67 -24.34 25.59
C ILE A 6 -11.79 -24.26 26.84
N ILE A 7 -12.36 -23.83 27.96
CA ILE A 7 -11.66 -23.71 29.24
C ILE A 7 -12.16 -24.85 30.15
N GLY A 8 -11.41 -25.95 30.16
CA GLY A 8 -11.77 -27.16 30.90
C GLY A 8 -12.78 -28.06 30.15
N GLY A 9 -12.84 -29.33 30.56
CA GLY A 9 -13.69 -30.35 29.93
C GLY A 9 -13.00 -31.16 28.82
N THR A 10 -13.75 -32.03 28.15
CA THR A 10 -13.27 -32.90 27.07
C THR A 10 -13.96 -32.54 25.76
N LEU A 11 -13.18 -32.11 24.75
CA LEU A 11 -13.69 -31.99 23.38
C LEU A 11 -13.48 -33.33 22.66
N LYS A 12 -14.58 -34.01 22.31
CA LYS A 12 -14.56 -35.22 21.49
C LYS A 12 -15.24 -34.94 20.15
N LYS A 13 -14.50 -35.06 19.05
CA LYS A 13 -15.05 -34.99 17.69
C LYS A 13 -14.96 -36.37 17.05
N THR A 14 -16.11 -36.96 16.76
CA THR A 14 -16.23 -38.24 16.03
C THR A 14 -16.87 -37.95 14.69
N ALA A 15 -16.29 -38.47 13.60
CA ALA A 15 -16.89 -38.41 12.27
C ALA A 15 -16.77 -39.78 11.60
N THR A 16 -17.74 -40.11 10.74
CA THR A 16 -17.71 -41.29 9.87
C THR A 16 -16.99 -41.01 8.54
N GLY A 17 -16.62 -39.76 8.28
CA GLY A 17 -15.87 -39.31 7.11
C GLY A 17 -14.61 -38.52 7.48
N LYS A 18 -13.92 -37.98 6.46
CA LYS A 18 -12.69 -37.21 6.62
C LYS A 18 -12.91 -35.98 7.52
N ILE A 19 -12.08 -35.81 8.54
CA ILE A 19 -11.93 -34.56 9.28
C ILE A 19 -10.69 -33.85 8.76
N ASP A 20 -10.85 -32.64 8.26
CA ASP A 20 -9.74 -31.76 7.86
C ASP A 20 -9.62 -30.58 8.84
N ILE A 21 -8.41 -30.26 9.27
CA ILE A 21 -8.09 -29.14 10.16
C ILE A 21 -6.90 -28.40 9.54
N HIS A 22 -7.14 -27.20 9.01
CA HIS A 22 -6.11 -26.37 8.39
C HIS A 22 -6.26 -24.89 8.78
N ALA A 23 -5.14 -24.15 8.77
CA ALA A 23 -5.12 -22.70 8.93
C ALA A 23 -4.68 -22.06 7.60
N THR A 24 -5.48 -21.11 7.09
CA THR A 24 -5.21 -20.43 5.81
C THR A 24 -4.14 -19.35 5.92
N ASN A 25 -4.00 -18.73 7.09
CA ASN A 25 -2.93 -17.77 7.39
C ASN A 25 -2.58 -17.83 8.88
N GLY A 26 -1.67 -18.74 9.25
CA GLY A 26 -1.24 -18.95 10.64
C GLY A 26 -0.85 -20.40 10.95
N ASN A 27 -0.70 -20.70 12.24
CA ASN A 27 -0.35 -22.03 12.75
C ASN A 27 -1.59 -22.77 13.29
N VAL A 28 -1.56 -24.10 13.23
CA VAL A 28 -2.48 -24.97 13.98
C VAL A 28 -1.68 -25.55 15.15
N ASP A 29 -1.87 -25.00 16.34
CA ASP A 29 -1.17 -25.43 17.55
C ASP A 29 -2.06 -26.33 18.42
N LEU A 30 -1.63 -27.56 18.69
CA LEU A 30 -2.30 -28.52 19.58
C LEU A 30 -1.50 -28.65 20.88
N VAL A 31 -1.80 -27.77 21.84
CA VAL A 31 -1.03 -27.65 23.10
C VAL A 31 -1.76 -28.31 24.26
N ALA A 32 -1.06 -29.15 25.02
CA ALA A 32 -1.56 -29.73 26.27
C ALA A 32 -0.59 -29.43 27.42
N ALA A 33 -1.14 -29.16 28.63
CA ALA A 33 -0.33 -28.87 29.81
C ALA A 33 0.48 -30.08 30.33
N LYS A 34 0.12 -31.30 29.91
CA LYS A 34 0.82 -32.54 30.31
C LYS A 34 1.20 -33.41 29.11
N HIS A 35 0.22 -33.92 28.36
CA HIS A 35 0.47 -34.81 27.22
C HIS A 35 -0.60 -34.66 26.13
N ASN A 36 -0.18 -34.86 24.88
CA ASN A 36 -1.06 -35.08 23.73
C ASN A 36 -0.91 -36.56 23.32
N ASN A 37 -2.00 -37.34 23.36
CA ASN A 37 -1.98 -38.74 22.95
C ASN A 37 -2.73 -38.89 21.63
N TRP A 38 -2.05 -39.43 20.62
CA TRP A 38 -2.63 -39.73 19.32
C TRP A 38 -2.68 -41.24 19.15
N LEU A 39 -3.88 -41.77 18.91
CA LEU A 39 -4.12 -43.20 18.72
C LEU A 39 -4.56 -43.41 17.28
N GLY A 40 -3.79 -44.18 16.52
CA GLY A 40 -4.20 -44.71 15.22
C GLY A 40 -4.43 -46.23 15.32
N GLU A 41 -5.21 -46.79 14.41
CA GLU A 41 -5.21 -48.26 14.20
C GLU A 41 -3.89 -48.70 13.53
N GLN A 42 -3.75 -49.98 13.19
CA GLN A 42 -2.50 -50.74 12.94
C GLN A 42 -1.34 -50.02 12.21
N GLU A 43 -1.60 -49.06 11.32
CA GLU A 43 -0.55 -48.33 10.60
C GLU A 43 -0.24 -46.90 11.11
N GLY A 44 -0.93 -46.43 12.17
CA GLY A 44 -0.53 -45.28 12.96
C GLY A 44 -0.76 -43.89 12.34
N VAL A 45 -0.35 -42.86 13.08
CA VAL A 45 -0.44 -41.45 12.69
C VAL A 45 0.56 -41.18 11.57
N PHE A 46 0.06 -40.89 10.37
CA PHE A 46 0.90 -40.54 9.23
C PHE A 46 1.16 -39.04 9.18
N TYR A 47 2.43 -38.66 9.15
CA TYR A 47 2.86 -37.31 8.81
C TYR A 47 3.23 -37.32 7.34
N ASN A 48 2.40 -36.72 6.50
CA ASN A 48 2.75 -36.46 5.12
C ASN A 48 3.35 -35.06 5.02
N ASP A 49 4.34 -34.90 4.16
CA ASP A 49 4.78 -33.58 3.75
C ASP A 49 3.61 -32.84 3.10
N TYR A 50 3.56 -31.52 3.31
CA TYR A 50 2.55 -30.69 2.66
C TYR A 50 2.70 -30.79 1.14
N GLU A 51 1.71 -31.40 0.49
CA GLU A 51 1.56 -31.35 -0.96
C GLU A 51 0.46 -30.35 -1.33
N PRO A 52 0.80 -29.24 -2.02
CA PRO A 52 -0.21 -28.28 -2.47
C PRO A 52 -1.16 -28.95 -3.46
N SER A 53 -2.47 -28.81 -3.24
CA SER A 53 -3.51 -29.36 -4.12
C SER A 53 -3.48 -28.78 -5.52
N HIS A 54 -2.97 -27.56 -5.67
CA HIS A 54 -2.80 -26.86 -6.93
C HIS A 54 -1.44 -26.15 -6.95
N PRO A 55 -0.73 -26.01 -8.09
CA PRO A 55 0.58 -25.35 -8.14
C PRO A 55 0.61 -23.92 -7.57
N GLU A 56 -0.51 -23.20 -7.60
CA GLU A 56 -0.70 -21.88 -6.99
C GLU A 56 -0.83 -21.90 -5.46
N ASP A 57 -1.14 -23.05 -4.85
CA ASP A 57 -1.16 -23.21 -3.38
C ASP A 57 0.26 -23.34 -2.81
N LYS A 58 1.27 -23.47 -3.68
CA LYS A 58 2.68 -23.50 -3.29
C LYS A 58 3.03 -22.14 -2.69
N LYS A 59 3.37 -22.10 -1.40
CA LYS A 59 3.91 -20.89 -0.74
C LYS A 59 5.12 -20.38 -1.53
N SER A 60 4.91 -19.36 -2.36
CA SER A 60 6.02 -18.65 -3.00
C SER A 60 6.68 -17.74 -1.98
N ASN A 61 7.96 -17.39 -2.21
CA ASN A 61 8.65 -16.37 -1.43
C ASN A 61 7.88 -15.04 -1.58
N SER A 62 7.02 -14.75 -0.60
CA SER A 62 6.23 -13.52 -0.57
C SER A 62 7.16 -12.35 -0.28
N LEU A 63 7.14 -11.35 -1.16
CA LEU A 63 7.83 -10.09 -0.98
C LEU A 63 6.80 -9.04 -0.57
N GLU A 64 6.90 -8.55 0.66
CA GLU A 64 6.09 -7.42 1.12
C GLU A 64 6.68 -6.11 0.59
N LEU A 65 5.84 -5.31 -0.08
CA LEU A 65 6.22 -4.02 -0.65
C LEU A 65 5.36 -2.92 -0.05
N THR A 66 5.98 -1.80 0.33
CA THR A 66 5.28 -0.59 0.78
C THR A 66 5.31 0.48 -0.32
N LEU A 67 4.14 0.88 -0.81
CA LEU A 67 4.00 2.00 -1.76
C LEU A 67 3.39 3.22 -1.05
N ASN A 68 4.17 4.29 -0.94
CA ASN A 68 3.74 5.56 -0.35
C ASN A 68 3.30 6.52 -1.47
N ILE A 69 2.06 6.95 -1.47
CA ILE A 69 1.54 7.88 -2.49
C ILE A 69 1.19 9.21 -1.83
N PHE A 70 1.76 10.30 -2.34
CA PHE A 70 1.64 11.64 -1.79
C PHE A 70 0.90 12.54 -2.78
N PHE A 71 -0.31 12.96 -2.44
CA PHE A 71 -1.09 13.92 -3.22
C PHE A 71 -0.96 15.32 -2.63
N ASP A 72 -0.37 16.25 -3.38
CA ASP A 72 -0.15 17.61 -2.90
C ASP A 72 -1.41 18.49 -2.99
N GLY A 73 -1.38 19.62 -2.28
CA GLY A 73 -2.48 20.57 -2.24
C GLY A 73 -2.69 21.30 -3.57
N THR A 74 -3.90 21.79 -3.81
CA THR A 74 -4.25 22.59 -5.00
C THR A 74 -3.24 23.71 -5.26
N ALA A 75 -2.84 23.88 -6.52
CA ALA A 75 -1.84 24.83 -6.98
C ALA A 75 -0.42 24.64 -6.38
N ASN A 76 -0.11 23.51 -5.73
CA ASN A 76 1.24 23.19 -5.27
C ASN A 76 1.90 22.14 -6.17
N ASN A 77 3.18 22.34 -6.46
CA ASN A 77 3.98 21.41 -7.24
C ASN A 77 5.44 21.47 -6.78
N ARG A 78 5.92 20.39 -6.16
CA ARG A 78 7.28 20.23 -5.66
C ARG A 78 8.32 20.43 -6.76
N ASN A 79 8.09 19.88 -7.95
CA ASN A 79 9.04 19.94 -9.06
C ASN A 79 9.14 21.36 -9.63
N ASN A 80 8.07 22.15 -9.58
CA ASN A 80 8.08 23.55 -9.97
C ASN A 80 8.81 24.42 -8.93
N THR A 81 8.57 24.19 -7.63
CA THR A 81 9.36 24.83 -6.56
C THR A 81 10.86 24.52 -6.72
N GLU A 82 11.22 23.26 -6.98
CA GLU A 82 12.61 22.84 -7.20
C GLU A 82 13.22 23.49 -8.46
N ALA A 83 12.43 23.63 -9.53
CA ALA A 83 12.87 24.33 -10.75
C ALA A 83 13.17 25.80 -10.50
N ARG A 84 12.41 26.49 -9.62
CA ARG A 84 12.71 27.85 -9.18
C ARG A 84 14.01 27.91 -8.39
N GLU A 85 14.18 27.06 -7.38
CA GLU A 85 15.38 27.04 -6.53
C GLU A 85 16.67 26.77 -7.34
N LYS A 86 16.57 25.92 -8.36
CA LYS A 86 17.68 25.61 -9.27
C LYS A 86 17.79 26.55 -10.46
N ASN A 87 16.93 27.56 -10.55
CA ASN A 87 16.86 28.52 -11.64
C ASN A 87 16.84 27.85 -13.03
N MET A 88 16.04 26.79 -13.18
CA MET A 88 15.93 26.02 -14.41
C MET A 88 15.22 26.79 -15.53
N THR A 89 15.46 26.41 -16.78
CA THR A 89 14.78 27.00 -17.95
C THR A 89 13.26 26.97 -17.82
N ALA A 90 12.70 25.88 -17.29
CA ALA A 90 11.26 25.76 -17.05
C ALA A 90 10.71 26.88 -16.16
N TYR A 91 11.43 27.28 -15.11
CA TYR A 91 11.05 28.42 -14.28
C TYR A 91 11.05 29.72 -15.09
N GLN A 92 12.06 29.94 -15.92
CA GLN A 92 12.16 31.16 -16.72
C GLN A 92 11.08 31.29 -17.79
N GLU A 93 10.70 30.18 -18.41
CA GLU A 93 9.75 30.15 -19.52
C GLU A 93 8.29 30.06 -19.06
N ASN A 94 8.03 29.29 -17.99
CA ASN A 94 6.67 28.90 -17.63
C ASN A 94 6.13 29.60 -16.39
N SER A 95 6.98 30.19 -15.54
CA SER A 95 6.53 30.91 -14.36
C SER A 95 6.04 32.33 -14.69
N ASN A 96 4.95 32.73 -14.04
CA ASN A 96 4.45 34.10 -14.02
C ASN A 96 5.17 35.01 -13.00
N LYS A 97 6.05 34.45 -12.16
CA LYS A 97 6.89 35.12 -11.13
C LYS A 97 6.08 35.96 -10.13
N LYS A 98 4.83 35.57 -9.87
CA LYS A 98 3.90 36.29 -9.00
C LYS A 98 3.16 35.35 -8.07
N ASP A 99 2.35 34.47 -8.63
CA ASP A 99 1.34 33.70 -7.89
C ASP A 99 1.05 32.35 -8.54
N ASP A 100 2.09 31.64 -8.97
CA ASP A 100 2.01 30.28 -9.49
C ASP A 100 2.68 29.26 -8.56
N SER A 101 2.62 28.00 -8.95
CA SER A 101 3.20 26.87 -8.22
C SER A 101 4.73 26.90 -8.13
N TYR A 102 5.43 27.64 -9.01
CA TYR A 102 6.88 27.82 -8.88
C TYR A 102 7.22 28.72 -7.70
N GLU A 103 6.41 29.77 -7.47
CA GLU A 103 6.60 30.74 -6.39
C GLU A 103 6.14 30.22 -5.02
N ASN A 104 5.44 29.09 -4.96
CA ASN A 104 5.10 28.43 -3.69
C ASN A 104 6.33 27.79 -3.02
N ASP A 105 6.24 27.61 -1.70
CA ASP A 105 7.20 26.80 -0.92
C ASP A 105 6.75 25.33 -0.86
N TYR A 106 7.67 24.43 -0.52
CA TYR A 106 7.38 23.02 -0.33
C TYR A 106 6.37 22.80 0.79
N THR A 107 5.28 22.11 0.46
CA THR A 107 4.26 21.71 1.42
C THR A 107 4.76 20.60 2.36
N ASN A 108 4.02 20.34 3.44
CA ASN A 108 4.30 19.19 4.30
C ASN A 108 4.19 17.85 3.55
N VAL A 109 3.39 17.80 2.48
CA VAL A 109 3.26 16.60 1.64
C VAL A 109 4.55 16.39 0.83
N ALA A 110 5.05 17.45 0.18
CA ALA A 110 6.33 17.40 -0.54
C ALA A 110 7.50 17.04 0.39
N ARG A 111 7.56 17.66 1.57
CA ARG A 111 8.57 17.35 2.60
C ARG A 111 8.44 15.92 3.12
N GLY A 112 7.22 15.40 3.25
CA GLY A 112 6.96 14.01 3.63
C GLY A 112 7.44 13.01 2.58
N TYR A 113 7.26 13.32 1.29
CA TYR A 113 7.81 12.53 0.19
C TYR A 113 9.35 12.50 0.22
N ASP A 114 9.99 13.66 0.43
CA ASP A 114 11.46 13.77 0.50
C ASP A 114 12.07 13.10 1.73
N ALA A 115 11.29 12.93 2.79
CA ALA A 115 11.72 12.25 4.01
C ALA A 115 11.70 10.71 3.89
N ILE A 116 11.14 10.14 2.81
CA ILE A 116 11.14 8.69 2.60
C ILE A 116 12.56 8.18 2.35
N SER A 117 12.97 7.19 3.13
CA SER A 117 14.27 6.54 2.99
C SER A 117 14.44 5.91 1.61
N THR A 118 15.54 6.24 0.93
CA THR A 118 15.93 5.64 -0.35
C THR A 118 16.68 4.32 -0.19
N GLN A 119 16.99 3.92 1.06
CA GLN A 119 17.77 2.73 1.38
C GLN A 119 16.92 1.46 1.52
N GLU A 120 15.60 1.60 1.72
CA GLU A 120 14.67 0.48 1.87
C GLU A 120 14.28 -0.09 0.50
N THR A 121 14.77 -1.29 0.17
CA THR A 121 14.56 -1.90 -1.15
C THR A 121 13.12 -2.34 -1.41
N THR A 122 12.35 -2.55 -0.34
CA THR A 122 10.93 -2.93 -0.36
C THR A 122 9.99 -1.73 -0.27
N GLN A 123 10.52 -0.51 -0.17
CA GLN A 123 9.72 0.71 -0.11
C GLN A 123 9.86 1.52 -1.40
N LYS A 124 8.73 2.00 -1.91
CA LYS A 124 8.65 2.95 -3.02
C LYS A 124 7.76 4.12 -2.64
N SER A 125 8.01 5.25 -3.26
CA SER A 125 7.25 6.49 -3.05
C SER A 125 6.94 7.14 -4.39
N VAL A 126 5.73 7.70 -4.50
CA VAL A 126 5.24 8.44 -5.66
C VAL A 126 4.69 9.77 -5.15
N TYR A 127 5.19 10.86 -5.73
CA TYR A 127 4.64 12.19 -5.53
C TYR A 127 3.71 12.51 -6.69
N VAL A 128 2.56 13.10 -6.37
CA VAL A 128 1.53 13.54 -7.32
C VAL A 128 1.27 15.01 -7.06
N GLU A 129 1.52 15.84 -8.06
CA GLU A 129 1.35 17.28 -7.96
C GLU A 129 -0.12 17.70 -7.77
N GLY A 130 -0.30 18.88 -7.18
CA GLY A 130 -1.60 19.44 -6.87
C GLY A 130 -2.45 19.71 -8.10
N VAL A 131 -3.77 19.65 -7.92
CA VAL A 131 -4.76 20.05 -8.93
C VAL A 131 -4.48 21.49 -9.41
N GLY A 132 -4.59 21.72 -10.72
CA GLY A 132 -4.30 23.01 -11.36
C GLY A 132 -2.82 23.22 -11.70
N THR A 133 -1.98 22.21 -11.47
CA THR A 133 -0.56 22.24 -11.84
C THR A 133 -0.20 21.04 -12.72
N THR A 134 0.88 21.20 -13.48
CA THR A 134 1.57 20.14 -14.20
C THR A 134 3.07 20.38 -14.09
N ASP A 135 3.83 19.30 -13.93
CA ASP A 135 5.28 19.35 -13.80
C ASP A 135 5.95 20.15 -14.91
N LEU A 136 6.73 21.14 -14.49
CA LEU A 136 7.56 22.01 -15.31
C LEU A 136 6.79 22.78 -16.39
N LYS A 137 5.47 22.96 -16.21
CA LYS A 137 4.61 23.76 -17.10
C LYS A 137 3.98 24.92 -16.35
N SER A 138 3.39 25.85 -17.09
CA SER A 138 2.61 26.94 -16.48
C SER A 138 1.35 26.40 -15.82
N ASP A 139 0.95 27.02 -14.73
CA ASP A 139 -0.28 26.67 -14.03
C ASP A 139 -1.52 26.94 -14.88
N ASP A 140 -2.56 26.16 -14.60
CA ASP A 140 -3.88 26.34 -15.20
C ASP A 140 -4.46 27.71 -14.80
N LYS A 141 -4.84 28.53 -15.78
CA LYS A 141 -5.35 29.90 -15.58
C LYS A 141 -6.81 29.90 -15.12
N LEU A 142 -7.13 29.42 -13.92
CA LEU A 142 -8.46 29.56 -13.30
C LEU A 142 -8.38 29.68 -11.76
N PRO A 143 -9.43 30.22 -11.09
CA PRO A 143 -9.37 30.62 -9.68
C PRO A 143 -9.05 29.42 -8.79
N LYS A 144 -8.03 29.55 -7.95
CA LYS A 144 -7.48 28.53 -7.02
C LYS A 144 -8.49 27.89 -6.04
N GLY A 145 -9.78 28.27 -6.10
CA GLY A 145 -10.87 27.82 -5.23
C GLY A 145 -12.05 27.14 -5.93
N LEU A 146 -12.07 26.99 -7.25
CA LEU A 146 -13.14 26.30 -7.98
C LEU A 146 -12.64 24.94 -8.47
N ALA A 147 -12.76 23.93 -7.60
CA ALA A 147 -12.58 22.55 -7.99
C ALA A 147 -13.67 22.15 -9.01
N GLN A 148 -13.26 22.06 -10.26
CA GLN A 148 -13.66 21.01 -11.20
C GLN A 148 -15.13 21.01 -11.68
N THR A 149 -15.48 21.86 -12.65
CA THR A 149 -16.57 21.54 -13.61
C THR A 149 -16.31 22.17 -14.99
N GLY A 150 -15.78 21.43 -15.97
CA GLY A 150 -15.89 21.83 -17.37
C GLY A 150 -14.80 21.34 -18.32
N ILE A 151 -15.03 20.19 -18.95
CA ILE A 151 -14.74 19.78 -20.36
C ILE A 151 -13.31 19.98 -20.96
N PHE A 152 -12.39 20.76 -20.40
CA PHE A 152 -11.05 21.03 -20.95
C PHE A 152 -9.91 20.98 -19.91
N TRP A 153 -10.06 20.21 -18.82
CA TRP A 153 -9.04 20.14 -17.76
C TRP A 153 -8.54 18.71 -17.56
N HIS A 154 -7.23 18.53 -17.61
CA HIS A 154 -6.53 17.24 -17.44
C HIS A 154 -5.76 17.13 -16.11
N THR A 155 -5.98 18.06 -15.17
CA THR A 155 -5.26 18.12 -13.89
C THR A 155 -6.17 17.91 -12.67
N GLY A 156 -7.43 17.50 -12.89
CA GLY A 156 -8.38 17.25 -11.81
C GLY A 156 -8.06 15.97 -11.01
N ILE A 157 -8.72 15.79 -9.86
CA ILE A 157 -8.57 14.58 -9.02
C ILE A 157 -8.66 13.29 -9.84
N LYS A 158 -9.63 13.19 -10.76
CA LYS A 158 -9.78 12.00 -11.63
C LYS A 158 -8.60 11.77 -12.57
N ASP A 159 -7.86 12.81 -12.93
CA ASP A 159 -6.69 12.68 -13.81
C ASP A 159 -5.42 12.38 -13.02
N LYS A 160 -5.37 12.75 -11.73
CA LYS A 160 -4.25 12.45 -10.83
C LYS A 160 -4.22 11.00 -10.31
N VAL A 161 -5.30 10.24 -10.52
CA VAL A 161 -5.45 8.86 -10.01
C VAL A 161 -5.59 7.80 -11.12
N LYS A 162 -5.35 8.16 -12.38
CA LYS A 162 -5.33 7.24 -13.52
C LYS A 162 -3.92 6.72 -13.78
#